data_AF-A0A5D2J1M3-F1
#
_entry.id   AF-A0A5D2J1M3-F1
#
_cell.length_a   1.000
_cell.length_b   1.000
_cell.length_c   1.000
_cell.angle_alpha   90.00
_cell.angle_beta   90.00
_cell.angle_gamma   90.00
#
_symmetry.space_group_name_H-M   'P 1'
#
loop_
_entity.id
_entity.type
_entity.pdbx_description
1 polymer ?
#
loop_
_entity_poly.entity_id
_entity_poly.type
_entity_poly.pdbx_seq_one_letter_code
_entity_poly.pdbx_strand_id
1 'polypeptide(L)'
;MLGMPTRFSYQELKNVTNNFSNKLGEGGFGSVFHGTLPSGSQVAVKHLVGFGPVNKSFIAEVQTIGSIHHFNLVSLVGFCAEKFNNLLVYEYLVNGSLDRWIFNQNQKLALGWQIRKKIILDIAKGLAYLHGDCHQKIIHFDIKPENILLDENFNAKISDFGLSKLIGKDQSQVVTTMRGTPGYMAPEWLTSTITEKVDVYSFGIVVLEILCGRRNIDRSQQEEDRHLLELFRRKQEEGQLLDLVDKCNSDMQSNAIEVVEMMKVVAWCLQTEYVKRPSMSTVVKLFEGSADVVSDNLNEDFLNGLILEATETDTSTILPSILSGPR
;
A
#
# COMPACT_ATOMS: atom_id res chain seq x y z
N MET A 1 -31.95 4.80 6.40
CA MET A 1 -31.26 3.52 6.63
C MET A 1 -29.89 3.62 5.99
N LEU A 2 -28.86 4.03 6.73
CA LEU A 2 -27.47 3.81 6.33
C LEU A 2 -27.10 2.38 6.75
N GLY A 3 -26.42 1.60 5.91
CA GLY A 3 -25.62 0.48 6.41
C GLY A 3 -25.73 -0.88 5.72
N MET A 4 -26.43 -1.03 4.58
CA MET A 4 -26.27 -2.25 3.77
C MET A 4 -26.17 -1.93 2.27
N PRO A 5 -25.27 -2.61 1.53
CA PRO A 5 -25.17 -2.46 0.08
C PRO A 5 -26.49 -2.76 -0.62
N THR A 6 -26.88 -1.91 -1.57
CA THR A 6 -28.12 -2.09 -2.33
C THR A 6 -27.98 -3.27 -3.29
N ARG A 7 -28.99 -4.14 -3.35
CA ARG A 7 -29.04 -5.20 -4.36
C ARG A 7 -29.66 -4.65 -5.65
N PHE A 8 -28.87 -4.61 -6.71
CA PHE A 8 -29.30 -4.23 -8.05
C PHE A 8 -29.54 -5.47 -8.91
N SER A 9 -30.42 -5.35 -9.89
CA SER A 9 -30.54 -6.30 -11.00
C SER A 9 -29.50 -6.03 -12.08
N TYR A 10 -29.19 -7.04 -12.90
CA TYR A 10 -28.27 -6.88 -14.01
C TYR A 10 -28.79 -5.86 -15.03
N GLN A 11 -30.11 -5.84 -15.28
CA GLN A 11 -30.71 -4.92 -16.23
C GLN A 11 -30.62 -3.46 -15.76
N GLU A 12 -30.77 -3.21 -14.45
CA GLU A 12 -30.54 -1.88 -13.89
C GLU A 12 -29.09 -1.42 -14.09
N LEU A 13 -28.11 -2.26 -13.76
CA LEU A 13 -26.70 -1.90 -13.93
C LEU A 13 -26.31 -1.74 -15.40
N LYS A 14 -26.92 -2.53 -16.30
CA LYS A 14 -26.76 -2.36 -17.75
C LYS A 14 -27.29 -1.00 -18.20
N ASN A 15 -28.42 -0.53 -17.67
CA ASN A 15 -28.94 0.81 -17.98
C ASN A 15 -28.05 1.91 -17.38
N VAL A 16 -27.68 1.79 -16.11
CA VAL A 16 -26.81 2.75 -15.36
C VAL A 16 -25.48 2.98 -16.07
N THR A 17 -24.93 1.95 -16.72
CA THR A 17 -23.64 1.99 -17.43
C THR A 17 -23.77 2.20 -18.94
N ASN A 18 -24.98 2.49 -19.44
CA ASN A 18 -25.29 2.60 -20.87
C ASN A 18 -24.76 1.41 -21.68
N ASN A 19 -25.18 0.20 -21.31
CA ASN A 19 -24.70 -1.07 -21.86
C ASN A 19 -23.19 -1.29 -21.68
N PHE A 20 -22.64 -0.91 -20.53
CA PHE A 20 -21.21 -1.04 -20.23
C PHE A 20 -20.31 -0.32 -21.26
N SER A 21 -20.76 0.84 -21.78
CA SER A 21 -20.08 1.52 -22.89
C SER A 21 -18.83 2.30 -22.47
N ASN A 22 -18.81 2.82 -21.23
CA ASN A 22 -17.71 3.65 -20.73
C ASN A 22 -16.82 2.84 -19.78
N LYS A 23 -15.78 2.20 -20.33
CA LYS A 23 -14.81 1.41 -19.55
C LYS A 23 -13.77 2.33 -18.89
N LEU A 24 -13.66 2.23 -17.57
CA LEU A 24 -12.69 2.96 -16.75
C LEU A 24 -11.35 2.22 -16.60
N GLY A 25 -11.40 0.88 -16.67
CA GLY A 25 -10.25 0.01 -16.53
C GLY A 25 -10.60 -1.46 -16.66
N GLU A 26 -9.58 -2.31 -16.74
CA GLU A 26 -9.68 -3.75 -16.84
C GLU A 26 -8.50 -4.40 -16.11
N GLY A 27 -8.77 -5.49 -15.40
CA GLY A 27 -7.76 -6.23 -14.63
C GLY A 27 -8.12 -7.71 -14.49
N GLY A 28 -7.33 -8.44 -13.69
CA GLY A 28 -7.45 -9.91 -13.57
C GLY A 28 -8.80 -10.42 -13.05
N PHE A 29 -9.62 -9.56 -12.46
CA PHE A 29 -10.95 -9.91 -11.91
C PHE A 29 -12.11 -9.44 -12.80
N GLY A 30 -11.86 -8.67 -13.86
CA GLY A 30 -12.90 -8.17 -14.77
C GLY A 30 -12.70 -6.73 -15.21
N SER A 31 -13.78 -6.11 -15.68
CA SER A 31 -13.79 -4.73 -16.22
C SER A 31 -14.58 -3.79 -15.31
N VAL A 32 -14.14 -2.54 -15.21
CA VAL A 32 -14.82 -1.49 -14.44
C VAL A 32 -15.40 -0.47 -15.41
N PHE A 33 -16.66 -0.11 -15.20
CA PHE A 33 -17.40 0.81 -16.06
C PHE A 33 -17.93 1.99 -15.26
N HIS A 34 -17.93 3.17 -15.88
CA HIS A 34 -18.59 4.32 -15.33
C HIS A 34 -20.11 4.21 -15.49
N GLY A 35 -20.87 4.67 -14.50
CA GLY A 35 -22.31 4.75 -14.58
C GLY A 35 -22.89 5.91 -13.80
N THR A 36 -24.17 6.18 -14.02
CA THR A 36 -24.93 7.20 -13.31
C THR A 36 -26.22 6.59 -12.81
N LEU A 37 -26.40 6.58 -11.48
CA LEU A 37 -27.63 6.12 -10.85
C LEU A 37 -28.79 7.07 -11.15
N PRO A 38 -30.07 6.65 -11.03
CA PRO A 38 -31.23 7.53 -11.19
C PRO A 38 -31.22 8.76 -10.26
N SER A 39 -30.52 8.67 -9.12
CA SER A 39 -30.29 9.79 -8.19
C SER A 39 -29.35 10.87 -8.75
N GLY A 40 -28.67 10.62 -9.87
CA GLY A 40 -27.59 11.45 -10.41
C GLY A 40 -26.20 11.09 -9.87
N SER A 41 -26.11 10.22 -8.85
CA SER A 41 -24.84 9.78 -8.27
C SER A 41 -23.99 9.03 -9.30
N GLN A 42 -22.73 9.44 -9.44
CA GLN A 42 -21.76 8.78 -10.31
C GLN A 42 -21.23 7.53 -9.61
N VAL A 43 -21.11 6.42 -10.33
CA VAL A 43 -20.68 5.12 -9.79
C VAL A 43 -19.67 4.42 -10.69
N ALA A 44 -18.83 3.59 -10.07
CA ALA A 44 -17.99 2.63 -10.76
C ALA A 44 -18.57 1.23 -10.60
N VAL A 45 -18.93 0.59 -11.73
CA VAL A 45 -19.50 -0.75 -11.77
C VAL A 45 -18.43 -1.74 -12.22
N LYS A 46 -17.90 -2.52 -11.28
CA LYS A 46 -16.95 -3.61 -11.53
C LYS A 46 -17.74 -4.85 -11.93
N HIS A 47 -17.67 -5.22 -13.21
CA HIS A 47 -18.24 -6.44 -13.73
C HIS A 47 -17.20 -7.55 -13.65
N LEU A 48 -17.45 -8.51 -12.77
CA LEU A 48 -16.56 -9.64 -12.56
C LEU A 48 -16.81 -10.71 -13.62
N VAL A 49 -15.75 -11.13 -14.30
CA VAL A 49 -15.82 -12.13 -15.38
C VAL A 49 -14.99 -13.34 -14.98
N GLY A 50 -15.64 -14.49 -14.77
CA GLY A 50 -14.96 -15.77 -14.53
C GLY A 50 -15.75 -16.73 -13.62
N PHE A 51 -15.19 -17.93 -13.45
CA PHE A 51 -15.73 -18.98 -12.58
C PHE A 51 -14.79 -19.23 -11.39
N GLY A 52 -15.29 -19.85 -10.30
CA GLY A 52 -14.45 -20.34 -9.19
C GLY A 52 -13.78 -19.23 -8.35
N PRO A 53 -12.46 -18.96 -8.50
CA PRO A 53 -11.75 -17.92 -7.74
C PRO A 53 -12.40 -16.52 -7.77
N VAL A 54 -13.01 -16.16 -8.90
CA VAL A 54 -13.72 -14.86 -9.05
C VAL A 54 -14.95 -14.78 -8.13
N ASN A 55 -15.67 -15.90 -7.92
CA ASN A 55 -16.80 -15.95 -6.98
C ASN A 55 -16.33 -15.81 -5.52
N LYS A 56 -15.16 -16.36 -5.17
CA LYS A 56 -14.59 -16.17 -3.82
C LYS A 56 -14.22 -14.71 -3.59
N SER A 57 -13.63 -14.06 -4.59
CA SER A 57 -13.30 -12.62 -4.55
C SER A 57 -14.56 -11.76 -4.39
N PHE A 58 -15.61 -12.03 -5.17
CA PHE A 58 -16.90 -11.36 -5.01
C PHE A 58 -17.47 -11.48 -3.59
N ILE A 59 -17.54 -12.70 -3.06
CA ILE A 59 -18.10 -12.95 -1.72
C ILE A 59 -17.25 -12.25 -0.66
N ALA A 60 -15.92 -12.35 -0.74
CA ALA A 60 -15.01 -11.68 0.19
C ALA A 60 -15.23 -10.17 0.17
N GLU A 61 -15.35 -9.57 -1.01
CA GLU A 61 -15.56 -8.14 -1.16
C GLU A 61 -16.92 -7.71 -0.57
N VAL A 62 -18.02 -8.37 -0.93
CA VAL A 62 -19.35 -8.05 -0.36
C VAL A 62 -19.38 -8.20 1.16
N GLN A 63 -18.73 -9.24 1.71
CA GLN A 63 -18.69 -9.47 3.17
C GLN A 63 -17.83 -8.44 3.90
N THR A 64 -16.67 -8.11 3.35
CA THR A 64 -15.71 -7.19 3.98
C THR A 64 -16.15 -5.74 3.80
N ILE A 65 -16.17 -5.22 2.56
CA ILE A 65 -16.40 -3.78 2.34
C ILE A 65 -17.87 -3.40 2.54
N GLY A 66 -18.79 -4.35 2.42
CA GLY A 66 -20.22 -4.12 2.66
C GLY A 66 -20.61 -3.90 4.12
N SER A 67 -19.73 -4.21 5.07
CA SER A 67 -20.00 -4.11 6.51
C SER A 67 -19.19 -3.02 7.23
N ILE A 68 -18.34 -2.30 6.51
CA ILE A 68 -17.44 -1.27 7.06
C ILE A 68 -17.62 0.06 6.34
N HIS A 69 -17.35 1.16 7.04
CA HIS A 69 -17.40 2.50 6.47
C HIS A 69 -16.31 3.37 7.11
N HIS A 70 -15.45 3.95 6.28
CA HIS A 70 -14.36 4.81 6.73
C HIS A 70 -13.96 5.77 5.60
N PHE A 71 -13.57 7.00 5.95
CA PHE A 71 -13.26 8.06 4.98
C PHE A 71 -12.15 7.68 3.99
N ASN A 72 -11.19 6.85 4.42
CA ASN A 72 -10.07 6.39 3.61
C ASN A 72 -10.27 5.00 2.98
N LEU A 73 -11.51 4.49 2.91
CA LEU A 73 -11.84 3.27 2.18
C LEU A 73 -12.92 3.59 1.13
N VAL A 74 -12.88 2.90 0.00
CA VAL A 74 -13.91 3.07 -1.05
C VAL A 74 -15.24 2.48 -0.56
N SER A 75 -16.31 3.25 -0.73
CA SER A 75 -17.65 2.84 -0.33
C SER A 75 -18.30 1.92 -1.35
N LEU A 76 -18.71 0.73 -0.91
CA LEU A 76 -19.57 -0.16 -1.70
C LEU A 76 -21.03 0.33 -1.62
N VAL A 77 -21.53 0.84 -2.73
CA VAL A 77 -22.92 1.31 -2.88
C VAL A 77 -23.88 0.13 -3.00
N GLY A 78 -23.46 -0.94 -3.68
CA GLY A 78 -24.29 -2.10 -3.91
C GLY A 78 -23.64 -3.19 -4.73
N PHE A 79 -24.42 -4.21 -5.06
CA PHE A 79 -23.97 -5.35 -5.84
C PHE A 79 -25.11 -5.95 -6.68
N CYS A 80 -24.75 -6.71 -7.70
CA CYS A 80 -25.64 -7.60 -8.43
C CYS A 80 -25.09 -9.01 -8.34
N ALA A 81 -25.96 -9.97 -8.01
CA ALA A 81 -25.68 -11.40 -8.03
C ALA A 81 -26.83 -12.10 -8.73
N GLU A 82 -26.73 -12.22 -10.06
CA GLU A 82 -27.77 -12.78 -10.93
C GLU A 82 -27.19 -13.75 -11.96
N LYS A 83 -27.53 -15.04 -11.83
CA LYS A 83 -27.03 -16.13 -12.69
C LYS A 83 -25.51 -16.18 -12.69
N PHE A 84 -24.87 -15.75 -13.79
CA PHE A 84 -23.42 -15.70 -13.98
C PHE A 84 -22.86 -14.28 -13.89
N ASN A 85 -23.70 -13.29 -13.57
CA ASN A 85 -23.35 -11.89 -13.51
C ASN A 85 -23.15 -11.46 -12.05
N ASN A 86 -21.89 -11.35 -11.65
CA ASN A 86 -21.50 -10.74 -10.38
C ASN A 86 -20.94 -9.35 -10.66
N LEU A 87 -21.59 -8.33 -10.11
CA LEU A 87 -21.16 -6.95 -10.25
C LEU A 87 -21.11 -6.26 -8.90
N LEU A 88 -20.14 -5.37 -8.74
CA LEU A 88 -19.96 -4.55 -7.55
C LEU A 88 -20.08 -3.08 -7.97
N VAL A 89 -20.81 -2.29 -7.20
CA VAL A 89 -21.11 -0.89 -7.47
C VAL A 89 -20.46 -0.05 -6.38
N TYR A 90 -19.52 0.80 -6.75
CA TYR A 90 -18.80 1.70 -5.85
C TYR A 90 -19.11 3.15 -6.14
N GLU A 91 -18.79 4.01 -5.19
CA GLU A 91 -18.63 5.45 -5.48
C GLU A 91 -17.63 5.66 -6.61
N TYR A 92 -17.92 6.60 -7.52
CA TYR A 92 -16.96 6.98 -8.56
C TYR A 92 -15.97 8.02 -8.01
N LEU A 93 -14.67 7.76 -8.19
CA LEU A 93 -13.58 8.62 -7.75
C LEU A 93 -12.90 9.24 -8.96
N VAL A 94 -13.10 10.54 -9.15
CA VAL A 94 -12.82 11.26 -10.41
C VAL A 94 -11.34 11.29 -10.78
N ASN A 95 -10.44 11.31 -9.79
CA ASN A 95 -9.00 11.35 -10.04
C ASN A 95 -8.42 9.94 -10.29
N GLY A 96 -9.23 8.88 -10.19
CA GLY A 96 -8.81 7.51 -10.49
C GLY A 96 -7.72 7.01 -9.54
N SER A 97 -6.89 6.09 -10.03
CA SER A 97 -5.87 5.40 -9.25
C SER A 97 -4.57 6.20 -9.10
N LEU A 98 -3.88 6.01 -7.97
CA LEU A 98 -2.66 6.73 -7.59
C LEU A 98 -1.51 6.52 -8.57
N ASP A 99 -1.39 5.34 -9.18
CA ASP A 99 -0.35 5.01 -10.16
C ASP A 99 -0.28 6.01 -11.32
N ARG A 100 -1.45 6.55 -11.73
CA ARG A 100 -1.58 7.55 -12.80
C ARG A 100 -0.99 8.91 -12.44
N TRP A 101 -0.78 9.17 -11.16
CA TRP A 101 -0.28 10.43 -10.64
C TRP A 101 1.20 10.36 -10.26
N ILE A 102 1.65 9.23 -9.71
CA ILE A 102 3.03 9.09 -9.23
C ILE A 102 4.01 8.56 -10.28
N PHE A 103 3.53 7.91 -11.35
CA PHE A 103 4.39 7.40 -12.44
C PHE A 103 4.25 8.17 -13.74
N ASN A 104 3.43 9.21 -13.77
CA ASN A 104 3.24 10.03 -14.96
C ASN A 104 4.35 11.06 -15.09
N GLN A 105 5.02 11.07 -16.24
CA GLN A 105 6.12 11.98 -16.53
C GLN A 105 5.66 13.41 -16.88
N ASN A 106 4.35 13.65 -16.98
CA ASN A 106 3.82 14.98 -17.22
C ASN A 106 3.90 15.85 -15.96
N GLN A 107 4.91 16.71 -15.89
CA GLN A 107 5.14 17.63 -14.77
C GLN A 107 3.93 18.54 -14.44
N LYS A 108 3.03 18.81 -15.39
CA LYS A 108 1.83 19.62 -15.13
C LYS A 108 0.80 18.91 -14.24
N LEU A 109 0.90 17.60 -14.11
CA LEU A 109 0.03 16.76 -13.30
C LEU A 109 0.76 16.19 -12.06
N ALA A 110 1.98 16.64 -11.79
CA ALA A 110 2.77 16.12 -10.67
C ALA A 110 2.17 16.56 -9.33
N LEU A 111 1.97 15.58 -8.44
CA LEU A 111 1.52 15.86 -7.07
C LEU A 111 2.63 16.57 -6.29
N GLY A 112 2.31 17.73 -5.71
CA GLY A 112 3.15 18.40 -4.73
C GLY A 112 3.30 17.60 -3.44
N TRP A 113 4.34 17.91 -2.67
CA TRP A 113 4.72 17.20 -1.46
C TRP A 113 3.59 17.12 -0.44
N GLN A 114 2.88 18.23 -0.19
CA GLN A 114 1.79 18.24 0.79
C GLN A 114 0.64 17.30 0.41
N ILE A 115 0.33 17.18 -0.89
CA ILE A 115 -0.68 16.22 -1.36
C ILE A 115 -0.17 14.79 -1.22
N ARG A 116 1.11 14.52 -1.54
CA ARG A 116 1.72 13.19 -1.36
C ARG A 116 1.72 12.77 0.12
N LYS A 117 2.14 13.66 1.02
CA LYS A 117 2.10 13.44 2.47
C LYS A 117 0.69 13.14 2.97
N LYS A 118 -0.31 13.89 2.49
CA LYS A 118 -1.73 13.64 2.79
C LYS A 118 -2.17 12.26 2.32
N ILE A 119 -1.88 11.89 1.07
CA ILE A 119 -2.21 10.57 0.51
C ILE A 119 -1.58 9.45 1.36
N ILE A 120 -0.31 9.59 1.73
CA ILE A 120 0.41 8.61 2.57
C ILE A 120 -0.30 8.44 3.92
N LEU A 121 -0.68 9.56 4.55
CA LEU A 121 -1.40 9.55 5.82
C LEU A 121 -2.80 8.92 5.68
N ASP A 122 -3.53 9.23 4.62
CA ASP A 122 -4.85 8.68 4.33
C ASP A 122 -4.79 7.15 4.15
N ILE A 123 -3.81 6.63 3.41
CA ILE A 123 -3.60 5.19 3.27
C ILE A 123 -3.28 4.57 4.65
N ALA A 124 -2.41 5.21 5.44
CA ALA A 124 -2.05 4.72 6.76
C ALA A 124 -3.26 4.64 7.71
N LYS A 125 -4.14 5.65 7.69
CA LYS A 125 -5.39 5.69 8.45
C LYS A 125 -6.36 4.60 8.01
N GLY A 126 -6.52 4.40 6.69
CA GLY A 126 -7.33 3.32 6.14
C GLY A 126 -6.87 1.95 6.63
N LEU A 127 -5.55 1.67 6.60
CA LEU A 127 -5.01 0.41 7.09
C LEU A 127 -5.10 0.27 8.61
N ALA A 128 -4.84 1.34 9.38
CA ALA A 128 -5.00 1.32 10.84
C ALA A 128 -6.43 0.92 11.24
N TYR A 129 -7.43 1.49 10.56
CA TYR A 129 -8.82 1.14 10.76
C TYR A 129 -9.10 -0.35 10.46
N LEU A 130 -8.61 -0.87 9.32
CA LEU A 130 -8.79 -2.28 8.95
C LEU A 130 -8.14 -3.25 9.96
N HIS A 131 -6.97 -2.89 10.48
CA HIS A 131 -6.17 -3.77 11.34
C HIS A 131 -6.62 -3.76 12.81
N GLY A 132 -7.11 -2.62 13.31
CA GLY A 132 -7.39 -2.42 14.74
C GLY A 132 -8.85 -2.10 15.10
N ASP A 133 -9.49 -1.22 14.32
CA ASP A 133 -10.75 -0.58 14.73
C ASP A 133 -11.99 -1.36 14.27
N CYS A 134 -11.88 -2.14 13.21
CA CYS A 134 -12.93 -3.06 12.78
C CYS A 134 -13.27 -4.11 13.86
N HIS A 135 -14.51 -4.62 13.84
CA HIS A 135 -14.94 -5.68 14.75
C HIS A 135 -14.10 -6.96 14.61
N GLN A 136 -13.80 -7.32 13.36
CA GLN A 136 -12.81 -8.32 13.01
C GLN A 136 -11.64 -7.62 12.33
N LYS A 137 -10.42 -8.12 12.57
CA LYS A 137 -9.23 -7.64 11.85
C LYS A 137 -9.40 -8.00 10.37
N ILE A 138 -9.14 -7.04 9.49
CA ILE A 138 -9.18 -7.24 8.04
C ILE A 138 -7.76 -7.07 7.50
N ILE A 139 -7.24 -8.11 6.84
CA ILE A 139 -6.00 -7.99 6.05
C ILE A 139 -6.39 -7.82 4.59
N HIS A 140 -5.82 -6.83 3.92
CA HIS A 140 -6.16 -6.46 2.55
C HIS A 140 -5.46 -7.36 1.52
N PHE A 141 -4.17 -7.64 1.71
CA PHE A 141 -3.30 -8.44 0.84
C PHE A 141 -2.93 -7.89 -0.53
N ASP A 142 -3.40 -6.69 -0.90
CA ASP A 142 -3.17 -6.15 -2.25
C ASP A 142 -3.03 -4.62 -2.24
N ILE A 143 -2.28 -4.11 -1.27
CA ILE A 143 -1.94 -2.69 -1.21
C ILE A 143 -0.89 -2.40 -2.28
N LYS A 144 -1.27 -1.56 -3.25
CA LYS A 144 -0.47 -1.11 -4.38
C LYS A 144 -1.08 0.18 -4.96
N PRO A 145 -0.34 1.00 -5.73
CA PRO A 145 -0.84 2.28 -6.23
C PRO A 145 -2.10 2.16 -7.10
N GLU A 146 -2.27 1.06 -7.85
CA GLU A 146 -3.45 0.81 -8.67
C GLU A 146 -4.74 0.62 -7.84
N ASN A 147 -4.61 0.20 -6.57
CA ASN A 147 -5.73 -0.03 -5.66
C ASN A 147 -5.96 1.14 -4.68
N ILE A 148 -5.18 2.22 -4.78
CA ILE A 148 -5.42 3.46 -4.04
C ILE A 148 -6.09 4.45 -4.98
N LEU A 149 -7.36 4.76 -4.73
CA LEU A 149 -8.15 5.69 -5.54
C LEU A 149 -8.21 7.08 -4.88
N LEU A 150 -8.35 8.12 -5.70
CA LEU A 150 -8.32 9.52 -5.28
C LEU A 150 -9.65 10.21 -5.62
N ASP A 151 -10.26 10.85 -4.63
CA ASP A 151 -11.45 11.70 -4.84
C ASP A 151 -11.08 13.07 -5.45
N GLU A 152 -12.07 13.95 -5.66
CA GLU A 152 -11.83 15.27 -6.28
C GLU A 152 -10.83 16.16 -5.51
N ASN A 153 -10.65 15.93 -4.21
CA ASN A 153 -9.77 16.68 -3.33
C ASN A 153 -8.45 15.95 -3.05
N PHE A 154 -8.16 14.88 -3.80
CA PHE A 154 -7.01 14.01 -3.59
C PHE A 154 -6.97 13.42 -2.17
N ASN A 155 -8.14 13.13 -1.56
CA ASN A 155 -8.17 12.22 -0.42
C ASN A 155 -7.99 10.80 -0.93
N ALA A 156 -7.14 10.02 -0.28
CA ALA A 156 -6.88 8.65 -0.70
C ALA A 156 -7.87 7.66 -0.07
N LYS A 157 -8.35 6.73 -0.90
CA LYS A 157 -9.26 5.65 -0.52
C LYS A 157 -8.73 4.30 -0.99
N ILE A 158 -8.59 3.36 -0.05
CA ILE A 158 -8.19 1.99 -0.34
C ILE A 158 -9.36 1.24 -1.00
N SER A 159 -9.06 0.52 -2.08
CA SER A 159 -10.03 -0.20 -2.91
C SER A 159 -9.57 -1.64 -3.22
N ASP A 160 -10.44 -2.42 -3.86
CA ASP A 160 -10.23 -3.81 -4.27
C ASP A 160 -10.01 -4.78 -3.10
N PHE A 161 -11.11 -5.07 -2.39
CA PHE A 161 -11.12 -6.00 -1.26
C PHE A 161 -11.28 -7.46 -1.68
N GLY A 162 -11.16 -7.76 -2.97
CA GLY A 162 -11.37 -9.10 -3.52
C GLY A 162 -10.41 -10.17 -2.99
N LEU A 163 -9.24 -9.77 -2.47
CA LEU A 163 -8.27 -10.67 -1.84
C LEU A 163 -8.34 -10.68 -0.31
N SER A 164 -9.10 -9.77 0.29
CA SER A 164 -9.13 -9.51 1.73
C SER A 164 -9.60 -10.71 2.55
N LYS A 165 -9.28 -10.69 3.85
CA LYS A 165 -9.72 -11.72 4.80
C LYS A 165 -10.05 -11.13 6.16
N LEU A 166 -11.21 -11.55 6.68
CA LEU A 166 -11.66 -11.29 8.06
C LEU A 166 -11.02 -12.29 9.02
N ILE A 167 -10.53 -11.79 10.15
CA ILE A 167 -9.77 -12.55 11.16
C ILE A 167 -10.30 -12.19 12.54
N GLY A 168 -10.51 -13.20 13.39
CA GLY A 168 -10.87 -12.97 14.80
C GLY A 168 -9.79 -12.18 15.53
N LYS A 169 -10.15 -11.28 16.45
CA LYS A 169 -9.15 -10.47 17.19
C LYS A 169 -8.23 -11.33 18.08
N ASP A 170 -8.69 -12.52 18.45
CA ASP A 170 -7.97 -13.56 19.19
C ASP A 170 -6.97 -14.34 18.33
N GLN A 171 -7.06 -14.26 17.00
CA GLN A 171 -6.16 -14.94 16.08
C GLN A 171 -4.97 -14.04 15.76
N SER A 172 -3.78 -14.46 16.20
CA SER A 172 -2.53 -13.76 15.93
C SER A 172 -1.96 -14.04 14.54
N GLN A 173 -2.31 -15.18 13.93
CA GLN A 173 -1.75 -15.66 12.67
C GLN A 173 -2.82 -16.35 11.83
N VAL A 174 -2.62 -16.34 10.51
CA VAL A 174 -3.51 -16.98 9.55
C VAL A 174 -2.76 -17.88 8.60
N VAL A 175 -3.23 -19.11 8.46
CA VAL A 175 -2.84 -19.99 7.37
C VAL A 175 -3.71 -19.68 6.16
N THR A 176 -3.09 -19.28 5.06
CA THR A 176 -3.76 -18.98 3.79
C THR A 176 -2.84 -19.27 2.61
N THR A 177 -3.43 -19.58 1.45
CA THR A 177 -2.69 -19.63 0.19
C THR A 177 -2.11 -18.26 -0.16
N MET A 178 -0.95 -18.28 -0.79
CA MET A 178 -0.26 -17.11 -1.34
C MET A 178 -1.21 -16.31 -2.24
N ARG A 179 -1.26 -14.99 -2.00
CA ARG A 179 -2.09 -14.02 -2.74
C ARG A 179 -1.46 -12.63 -2.65
N GLY A 180 -1.83 -11.76 -3.58
CA GLY A 180 -1.30 -10.40 -3.70
C GLY A 180 -0.51 -10.20 -4.99
N THR A 181 0.01 -8.99 -5.16
CA THR A 181 0.74 -8.59 -6.37
C THR A 181 2.27 -8.72 -6.16
N PRO A 182 2.99 -9.48 -7.02
CA PRO A 182 4.45 -9.56 -6.95
C PRO A 182 5.11 -8.18 -6.96
N GLY A 183 6.13 -8.00 -6.13
CA GLY A 183 6.78 -6.70 -5.90
C GLY A 183 6.24 -5.94 -4.68
N TYR A 184 5.03 -6.22 -4.22
CA TYR A 184 4.47 -5.64 -2.99
C TYR A 184 4.36 -6.65 -1.84
N MET A 185 4.57 -7.93 -2.14
CA MET A 185 4.44 -9.03 -1.19
C MET A 185 5.61 -9.08 -0.22
N ALA A 186 5.27 -9.25 1.06
CA ALA A 186 6.24 -9.40 2.15
C ALA A 186 7.00 -10.75 2.09
N PRO A 187 8.25 -10.82 2.57
CA PRO A 187 9.08 -12.03 2.47
C PRO A 187 8.53 -13.24 3.25
N GLU A 188 7.79 -13.03 4.32
CA GLU A 188 7.22 -14.11 5.14
C GLU A 188 6.13 -14.94 4.45
N TRP A 189 5.71 -14.57 3.24
CA TRP A 189 4.90 -15.44 2.38
C TRP A 189 5.55 -16.80 2.11
N LEU A 190 6.87 -16.91 2.29
CA LEU A 190 7.63 -18.17 2.17
C LEU A 190 7.59 -19.03 3.45
N THR A 191 7.25 -18.45 4.60
CA THR A 191 7.32 -19.10 5.93
C THR A 191 5.95 -19.49 6.49
N SER A 192 4.88 -19.25 5.73
CA SER A 192 3.46 -19.61 6.01
C SER A 192 2.78 -18.89 7.19
N THR A 193 3.49 -18.06 7.94
CA THR A 193 2.91 -17.27 9.03
C THR A 193 2.48 -15.90 8.52
N ILE A 194 1.18 -15.71 8.33
CA ILE A 194 0.64 -14.47 7.77
C ILE A 194 -0.09 -13.67 8.84
N THR A 195 0.27 -12.40 8.96
CA THR A 195 -0.31 -11.41 9.89
C THR A 195 -0.63 -10.13 9.14
N GLU A 196 -1.26 -9.14 9.78
CA GLU A 196 -1.52 -7.83 9.16
C GLU A 196 -0.25 -7.09 8.71
N LYS A 197 0.92 -7.53 9.21
CA LYS A 197 2.23 -6.98 8.86
C LYS A 197 2.59 -7.16 7.38
N VAL A 198 1.91 -8.03 6.65
CA VAL A 198 2.06 -8.09 5.18
C VAL A 198 1.56 -6.81 4.51
N ASP A 199 0.45 -6.23 5.01
CA ASP A 199 -0.07 -4.96 4.48
C ASP A 199 0.85 -3.79 4.88
N VAL A 200 1.48 -3.85 6.06
CA VAL A 200 2.48 -2.85 6.50
C VAL A 200 3.69 -2.83 5.56
N TYR A 201 4.14 -4.01 5.12
CA TYR A 201 5.22 -4.11 4.15
C TYR A 201 4.81 -3.56 2.79
N SER A 202 3.65 -3.97 2.28
CA SER A 202 3.11 -3.45 1.01
C SER A 202 2.92 -1.93 1.05
N PHE A 203 2.46 -1.39 2.19
CA PHE A 203 2.40 0.04 2.44
C PHE A 203 3.77 0.70 2.32
N GLY A 204 4.80 0.14 2.94
CA GLY A 204 6.18 0.65 2.82
C GLY A 204 6.65 0.75 1.38
N ILE A 205 6.35 -0.25 0.55
CA ILE A 205 6.68 -0.23 -0.88
C ILE A 205 5.93 0.90 -1.60
N VAL A 206 4.61 1.02 -1.38
CA VAL A 206 3.81 2.09 -1.99
C VAL A 206 4.32 3.47 -1.60
N VAL A 207 4.64 3.69 -0.33
CA VAL A 207 5.19 4.97 0.12
C VAL A 207 6.53 5.24 -0.55
N LEU A 208 7.42 4.24 -0.64
CA LEU A 208 8.69 4.40 -1.33
C LEU A 208 8.50 4.83 -2.81
N GLU A 209 7.53 4.24 -3.51
CA GLU A 209 7.18 4.66 -4.88
C GLU A 209 6.65 6.11 -4.93
N ILE A 210 5.86 6.53 -3.95
CA ILE A 210 5.36 7.92 -3.84
C ILE A 210 6.52 8.89 -3.57
N LEU A 211 7.48 8.55 -2.70
CA LEU A 211 8.58 9.44 -2.33
C LEU A 211 9.63 9.56 -3.45
N CYS A 212 9.86 8.47 -4.18
CA CYS A 212 10.85 8.41 -5.25
C CYS A 212 10.28 8.77 -6.63
N GLY A 213 8.95 8.82 -6.79
CA GLY A 213 8.29 9.04 -8.09
C GLY A 213 8.60 7.92 -9.10
N ARG A 214 8.86 6.70 -8.62
CA ARG A 214 9.43 5.60 -9.41
C ARG A 214 8.78 4.28 -9.03
N ARG A 215 8.53 3.42 -10.02
CA ARG A 215 8.00 2.06 -9.79
C ARG A 215 9.01 1.18 -9.05
N ASN A 216 8.51 0.29 -8.19
CA ASN A 216 9.36 -0.64 -7.44
C ASN A 216 10.19 -1.55 -8.36
N ILE A 217 9.62 -1.93 -9.51
CA ILE A 217 10.34 -2.59 -10.60
C ILE A 217 10.27 -1.67 -11.81
N ASP A 218 11.39 -1.02 -12.13
CA ASP A 218 11.48 -0.09 -13.25
C ASP A 218 12.56 -0.57 -14.23
N ARG A 219 12.07 -1.06 -15.38
CA ARG A 219 12.89 -1.62 -16.46
C ARG A 219 13.63 -0.57 -17.28
N SER A 220 13.32 0.72 -17.11
CA SER A 220 14.08 1.78 -17.79
C SER A 220 15.40 2.13 -17.11
N GLN A 221 15.62 1.67 -15.87
CA GLN A 221 16.89 1.86 -15.19
C GLN A 221 17.94 0.80 -15.56
N GLN A 222 19.18 1.11 -15.21
CA GLN A 222 20.29 0.15 -15.23
C GLN A 222 19.98 -1.05 -14.36
N GLU A 223 20.57 -2.21 -14.72
CA GLU A 223 20.27 -3.51 -14.12
C GLU A 223 20.40 -3.52 -12.59
N GLU A 224 21.45 -2.89 -12.09
CA GLU A 224 21.77 -2.76 -10.65
C GLU A 224 20.71 -1.95 -9.89
N ASP A 225 20.04 -1.01 -10.57
CA ASP A 225 19.10 -0.08 -9.95
C ASP A 225 17.64 -0.48 -10.21
N ARG A 226 17.35 -1.49 -11.05
CA ARG A 226 16.00 -1.87 -11.49
C ARG A 226 14.99 -2.06 -10.35
N HIS A 227 15.46 -2.57 -9.21
CA HIS A 227 14.67 -2.83 -8.02
C HIS A 227 14.81 -1.68 -7.02
N LEU A 228 13.75 -0.87 -6.87
CA LEU A 228 13.76 0.30 -6.01
C LEU A 228 14.04 -0.04 -4.55
N LEU A 229 13.47 -1.14 -4.04
CA LEU A 229 13.69 -1.61 -2.68
C LEU A 229 15.18 -1.91 -2.40
N GLU A 230 15.86 -2.54 -3.36
CA GLU A 230 17.28 -2.89 -3.22
C GLU A 230 18.16 -1.64 -3.24
N LEU A 231 17.89 -0.75 -4.20
CA LEU A 231 18.52 0.56 -4.26
C LEU A 231 18.30 1.36 -2.97
N PHE A 232 17.10 1.30 -2.39
CA PHE A 232 16.76 1.95 -1.14
C PHE A 232 17.60 1.45 0.03
N ARG A 233 17.74 0.13 0.18
CA ARG A 233 18.57 -0.47 1.24
C ARG A 233 20.04 -0.04 1.12
N ARG A 234 20.61 -0.15 -0.09
CA ARG A 234 21.98 0.30 -0.35
C ARG A 234 22.18 1.78 0.00
N LYS A 235 21.28 2.65 -0.46
CA LYS A 235 21.36 4.09 -0.17
C LYS A 235 21.10 4.43 1.30
N GLN A 236 20.35 3.61 2.01
CA GLN A 236 20.17 3.75 3.46
C GLN A 236 21.48 3.44 4.19
N GLU A 237 22.14 2.33 3.85
CA GLU A 237 23.44 1.92 4.43
C GLU A 237 24.55 2.94 4.13
N GLU A 238 24.54 3.52 2.92
CA GLU A 238 25.47 4.57 2.51
C GLU A 238 25.17 5.95 3.13
N GLY A 239 24.04 6.13 3.82
CA GLY A 239 23.61 7.42 4.35
C GLY A 239 23.17 8.42 3.26
N GLN A 240 22.78 7.93 2.09
CA GLN A 240 22.50 8.70 0.86
C GLN A 240 21.01 8.70 0.47
N LEU A 241 20.09 8.62 1.43
CA LEU A 241 18.65 8.62 1.15
C LEU A 241 18.15 9.87 0.40
N LEU A 242 18.84 11.01 0.54
CA LEU A 242 18.53 12.23 -0.22
C LEU A 242 18.58 12.01 -1.74
N ASP A 243 19.42 11.08 -2.21
CA ASP A 243 19.55 10.77 -3.65
C ASP A 243 18.30 10.12 -4.24
N LEU A 244 17.41 9.61 -3.39
CA LEU A 244 16.20 8.89 -3.80
C LEU A 244 14.96 9.79 -3.88
N VAL A 245 15.01 10.99 -3.31
CA VAL A 245 13.90 11.94 -3.38
C VAL A 245 13.60 12.25 -4.85
N ASP A 246 12.32 12.20 -5.24
CA ASP A 246 11.84 12.42 -6.62
C ASP A 246 12.51 13.65 -7.27
N LYS A 247 13.51 13.40 -8.12
CA LYS A 247 14.37 14.42 -8.75
C LYS A 247 13.62 15.25 -9.79
N CYS A 248 12.51 14.72 -10.30
CA CYS A 248 11.72 15.35 -11.34
C CYS A 248 10.69 16.34 -10.77
N ASN A 249 10.60 16.47 -9.45
CA ASN A 249 9.64 17.31 -8.75
C ASN A 249 10.34 18.31 -7.82
N SER A 250 10.32 19.60 -8.19
CA SER A 250 11.00 20.66 -7.44
C SER A 250 10.44 20.88 -6.04
N ASP A 251 9.15 20.61 -5.82
CA ASP A 251 8.52 20.73 -4.50
C ASP A 251 9.00 19.59 -3.58
N MET A 252 9.16 18.38 -4.11
CA MET A 252 9.80 17.26 -3.39
C MET A 252 11.24 17.60 -3.00
N GLN A 253 12.02 18.17 -3.94
CA GLN A 253 13.41 18.58 -3.67
C GLN A 253 13.49 19.68 -2.61
N SER A 254 12.55 20.62 -2.61
CA SER A 254 12.49 21.70 -1.61
C SER A 254 12.16 21.20 -0.20
N ASN A 255 11.50 20.05 -0.09
CA ASN A 255 11.10 19.42 1.18
C ASN A 255 11.89 18.13 1.46
N ALA A 256 13.06 17.94 0.84
CA ALA A 256 13.81 16.68 0.86
C ALA A 256 14.13 16.15 2.27
N ILE A 257 14.35 17.04 3.26
CA ILE A 257 14.61 16.64 4.64
C ILE A 257 13.39 15.90 5.22
N GLU A 258 12.19 16.47 5.06
CA GLU A 258 10.95 15.86 5.56
C GLU A 258 10.64 14.55 4.83
N VAL A 259 10.92 14.50 3.53
CA VAL A 259 10.82 13.28 2.72
C VAL A 259 11.73 12.18 3.28
N VAL A 260 12.98 12.51 3.62
CA VAL A 260 13.94 11.55 4.19
C VAL A 260 13.52 11.08 5.58
N GLU A 261 12.97 11.95 6.44
CA GLU A 261 12.42 11.51 7.73
C GLU A 261 11.27 10.50 7.53
N MET A 262 10.43 10.72 6.52
CA MET A 262 9.38 9.75 6.16
C MET A 262 9.96 8.44 5.64
N MET A 263 11.04 8.48 4.84
CA MET A 263 11.77 7.28 4.38
C MET A 263 12.29 6.43 5.54
N LYS A 264 12.69 7.02 6.67
CA LYS A 264 13.12 6.25 7.84
C LYS A 264 11.98 5.45 8.47
N VAL A 265 10.77 6.03 8.53
CA VAL A 265 9.57 5.28 8.96
C VAL A 265 9.24 4.15 7.97
N VAL A 266 9.45 4.40 6.68
CA VAL A 266 9.29 3.37 5.63
C VAL A 266 10.29 2.23 5.79
N ALA A 267 11.56 2.50 6.12
CA ALA A 267 12.55 1.48 6.42
C ALA A 267 12.09 0.56 7.58
N TRP A 268 11.41 1.12 8.57
CA TRP A 268 10.83 0.35 9.67
C TRP A 268 9.64 -0.52 9.22
N CYS A 269 8.83 -0.04 8.27
CA CYS A 269 7.75 -0.84 7.66
C CYS A 269 8.29 -1.99 6.78
N LEU A 270 9.49 -1.86 6.24
CA LEU A 270 10.10 -2.80 5.29
C LEU A 270 11.05 -3.84 5.91
N GLN A 271 11.06 -3.95 7.24
CA GLN A 271 11.86 -4.95 7.96
C GLN A 271 11.56 -6.37 7.49
N THR A 272 12.60 -7.18 7.31
CA THR A 272 12.46 -8.60 6.89
C THR A 272 11.65 -9.39 7.91
N GLU A 273 11.94 -9.21 9.20
CA GLU A 273 11.18 -9.82 10.29
C GLU A 273 9.88 -9.05 10.54
N TYR A 274 8.74 -9.69 10.26
CA TYR A 274 7.42 -9.05 10.40
C TYR A 274 7.11 -8.56 11.82
N VAL A 275 7.69 -9.20 12.85
CA VAL A 275 7.52 -8.80 14.27
C VAL A 275 8.12 -7.43 14.55
N LYS A 276 9.20 -7.07 13.85
CA LYS A 276 9.89 -5.77 14.00
C LYS A 276 9.14 -4.63 13.33
N ARG A 277 8.24 -4.90 12.37
CA ARG A 277 7.47 -3.85 11.68
C ARG A 277 6.50 -3.16 12.65
N PRO A 278 6.28 -1.83 12.54
CA PRO A 278 5.33 -1.12 13.39
C PRO A 278 3.88 -1.54 13.10
N SER A 279 2.98 -1.19 14.00
CA SER A 279 1.54 -1.22 13.70
C SER A 279 1.17 -0.01 12.84
N MET A 280 0.12 -0.11 12.01
CA MET A 280 -0.33 1.04 11.22
C MET A 280 -0.83 2.19 12.10
N SER A 281 -1.38 1.91 13.28
CA SER A 281 -1.72 2.96 14.25
C SER A 281 -0.49 3.73 14.76
N THR A 282 0.64 3.06 14.92
CA THR A 282 1.93 3.69 15.27
C THR A 282 2.42 4.56 14.12
N VAL A 283 2.33 4.06 12.88
CA VAL A 283 2.71 4.80 11.66
C VAL A 283 1.89 6.08 11.53
N VAL A 284 0.57 6.03 11.75
CA VAL A 284 -0.30 7.22 11.74
C VAL A 284 0.17 8.26 12.76
N LYS A 285 0.42 7.86 14.01
CA LYS A 285 0.88 8.78 15.06
C LYS A 285 2.22 9.45 14.73
N LEU A 286 3.14 8.72 14.12
CA LEU A 286 4.43 9.25 13.67
C LEU A 286 4.25 10.31 12.58
N PHE A 287 3.39 10.03 11.57
CA PHE A 287 3.13 10.97 10.49
C PHE A 287 2.32 12.20 10.90
N GLU A 288 1.52 12.09 11.96
CA GLU A 288 0.81 13.23 12.57
C GLU A 288 1.70 14.05 13.52
N GLY A 289 2.93 13.60 13.81
CA GLY A 289 3.88 14.33 14.66
C GLY A 289 3.55 14.26 16.16
N SER A 290 2.91 13.19 16.62
CA SER A 290 2.59 13.02 18.05
C SER A 290 3.88 12.82 18.89
N ALA A 291 4.18 13.80 19.74
CA ALA A 291 5.42 13.88 20.54
C ALA A 291 5.67 12.65 21.44
N ASP A 292 4.61 12.00 21.95
CA ASP A 292 4.71 10.86 22.86
C ASP A 292 5.26 9.58 22.21
N VAL A 293 5.22 9.47 20.87
CA VAL A 293 5.70 8.28 20.14
C VAL A 293 7.18 8.39 19.79
N VAL A 294 7.66 9.62 19.57
CA VAL A 294 9.05 9.93 19.22
C VAL A 294 9.97 9.66 20.42
N SER A 295 9.51 9.86 21.66
CA SER A 295 10.32 9.57 22.86
C SER A 295 10.33 8.09 23.28
N ASP A 296 9.22 7.37 23.09
CA ASP A 296 9.07 6.01 23.64
C ASP A 296 9.36 4.88 22.61
N ASN A 297 9.23 5.15 21.31
CA ASN A 297 9.46 4.16 20.24
C ASN A 297 10.72 4.43 19.39
N LEU A 298 11.39 5.57 19.56
CA LEU A 298 12.79 5.74 19.13
C LEU A 298 13.78 5.20 20.19
N ASN A 299 13.34 4.22 21.00
CA ASN A 299 14.23 3.46 21.86
C ASN A 299 15.22 2.66 21.01
N GLU A 300 16.37 2.34 21.60
CA GLU A 300 17.62 1.90 20.96
C GLU A 300 17.51 0.92 19.78
N ASP A 301 16.46 0.11 19.65
CA ASP A 301 16.20 -0.74 18.48
C ASP A 301 16.00 0.03 17.16
N PHE A 302 15.42 1.24 17.17
CA PHE A 302 15.30 2.08 15.97
C PHE A 302 16.67 2.64 15.55
N LEU A 303 17.53 2.99 16.51
CA LEU A 303 18.90 3.44 16.27
C LEU A 303 19.84 2.27 15.93
N ASN A 304 19.65 1.09 16.52
CA ASN A 304 20.41 -0.13 16.23
C ASN A 304 19.98 -0.77 14.89
N GLY A 305 18.73 -0.59 14.46
CA GLY A 305 18.29 -0.94 13.10
C GLY A 305 18.77 0.06 12.03
N LEU A 306 19.22 1.26 12.45
CA LEU A 306 19.90 2.25 11.61
C LEU A 306 21.44 2.10 11.64
N ILE A 307 21.99 1.31 12.58
CA ILE A 307 23.42 1.09 12.79
C ILE A 307 23.64 -0.43 12.95
N LEU A 308 23.83 -1.17 11.86
CA LEU A 308 24.44 -2.52 11.72
C LEU A 308 23.78 -3.21 10.51
N GLU A 309 24.48 -3.51 9.41
CA GLU A 309 25.72 -4.26 9.33
C GLU A 309 26.92 -3.45 8.79
N ALA A 310 27.54 -2.66 9.66
CA ALA A 310 28.93 -2.25 9.51
C ALA A 310 29.75 -2.90 10.63
N THR A 311 29.94 -4.20 10.55
CA THR A 311 31.05 -4.86 11.24
C THR A 311 31.73 -5.80 10.26
N GLU A 312 32.74 -5.23 9.58
CA GLU A 312 33.87 -6.00 9.09
C GLU A 312 34.38 -6.88 10.23
N THR A 313 34.36 -8.19 10.04
CA THR A 313 35.29 -9.07 10.75
C THR A 313 36.68 -8.80 10.19
N ASP A 314 37.38 -7.82 10.74
CA ASP A 314 38.82 -7.78 10.65
C ASP A 314 39.44 -7.04 11.85
N THR A 315 39.66 -7.80 12.92
CA THR A 315 40.68 -7.46 13.92
C THR A 315 41.37 -8.72 14.40
N SER A 316 42.54 -9.01 13.84
CA SER A 316 43.64 -9.59 14.63
C SER A 316 44.92 -8.80 14.39
N THR A 317 45.01 -7.64 15.04
CA THR A 317 46.27 -6.92 15.25
C THR A 317 47.02 -7.59 16.39
N ILE A 318 48.03 -8.40 16.05
CA ILE A 318 49.09 -8.79 16.97
C ILE A 318 50.23 -7.76 16.82
N LEU A 319 50.58 -7.10 17.94
CA LEU A 319 51.65 -6.11 18.03
C LEU A 319 53.05 -6.71 17.82
N PRO A 320 54.04 -5.87 17.44
CA PRO A 320 55.36 -6.30 16.99
C PRO A 320 56.32 -6.57 18.16
N SER A 321 57.13 -7.62 18.03
CA SER A 321 58.34 -7.81 18.84
C SER A 321 59.56 -7.96 17.94
N ILE A 322 60.48 -7.02 18.11
CA ILE A 322 61.81 -6.92 17.48
C ILE A 322 62.80 -7.85 18.24
N LEU A 323 63.86 -8.27 17.54
CA LEU A 323 65.06 -9.06 17.96
C LEU A 323 64.87 -10.57 17.74
N SER A 324 65.72 -11.34 17.05
CA SER A 324 67.13 -11.22 16.62
C SER A 324 67.43 -12.23 15.50
N GLY A 325 68.31 -11.92 14.53
CA GLY A 325 68.83 -12.90 13.53
C GLY A 325 69.82 -13.91 14.15
N PRO A 326 70.79 -14.50 13.41
CA PRO A 326 70.76 -15.01 12.03
C PRO A 326 71.13 -16.51 11.96
N ARG A 327 70.70 -17.22 10.90
CA ARG A 327 71.44 -18.27 10.16
C ARG A 327 70.61 -18.74 8.97
#